data_AF-A0A9X3UEQ6-F1
#
_entry.id   AF-A0A9X3UEQ6-F1
#
_cell.length_a   1.000
_cell.length_b   1.000
_cell.length_c   1.000
_cell.angle_alpha   90.00
_cell.angle_beta   90.00
_cell.angle_gamma   90.00
#
_symmetry.space_group_name_H-M   'P 1'
#
loop_
_entity.id
_entity.type
_entity.pdbx_description
1 polymer ?
#
loop_
_entity_poly.entity_id
_entity_poly.type
_entity_poly.pdbx_seq_one_letter_code
_entity_poly.pdbx_strand_id
1 'polypeptide(L)'
;MTMAVTPQIRLLISLALVAVLSLFGVKDLQAQDPKPLPDYVIKTYGERPAVPEGPLSEELKAAVKVAFVDAIEQSSWGRDQVVALSDIAASKDPRLGWIVSDLMRFASSPQLNAALTAAASDLLGKDLRVQNSWGALTDHLIAWDIPAPPGYLDVKRAIFTGIIPGWDRIFIEGDIDWRMVSWGGVLIDNRAHDKTDERCNCIPAADNPEVISAHEATWLKDNDVVFGITINGESRAYPRRIMEVREMVNDTLGGRDLGIPYCTLCGAAQAYFTDRMPEGIERPILRTSGLLIRSNKVMYDLNTYSVFDTFLGHAVTGPLADKKLKLEQATVVTTDWGRWKNAHPDTTVLKERYALGRDPDFRNTRDADGPIFPVGNVDPRLPVHEDVIGAITASGKPVAFQRSKAFVALQNGEEIAYENVRLELDGGGIRAVDANGSDLGSHQAFWFAWSQFHPGTALWPQ
;
A
#
# COMPACT_ATOMS: atom_id res chain seq x y z
N MET A 1 4.27 16.13 -79.45
CA MET A 1 4.61 17.54 -79.68
C MET A 1 5.51 18.00 -78.55
N THR A 2 6.75 18.22 -78.91
CA THR A 2 7.87 18.73 -78.10
C THR A 2 7.68 20.21 -77.75
N MET A 3 7.79 20.57 -76.47
CA MET A 3 8.33 21.85 -75.97
C MET A 3 8.82 21.62 -74.54
N ALA A 4 10.12 21.46 -74.29
CA ALA A 4 11.13 22.51 -74.11
C ALA A 4 10.93 23.29 -72.79
N VAL A 5 11.61 22.83 -71.75
CA VAL A 5 11.77 23.52 -70.45
C VAL A 5 12.92 24.52 -70.57
N THR A 6 12.65 25.81 -70.37
CA THR A 6 13.65 26.87 -70.26
C THR A 6 14.14 27.05 -68.81
N PRO A 7 15.41 27.43 -68.60
CA PRO A 7 16.07 27.37 -67.29
C PRO A 7 15.98 28.71 -66.57
N GLN A 8 14.89 28.96 -65.84
CA GLN A 8 14.81 30.13 -64.94
C GLN A 8 14.23 29.83 -63.55
N ILE A 9 14.08 28.55 -63.18
CA ILE A 9 13.59 28.16 -61.85
C ILE A 9 14.58 27.17 -61.23
N ARG A 10 15.79 27.64 -60.95
CA ARG A 10 16.76 26.91 -60.09
C ARG A 10 17.44 27.78 -59.04
N LEU A 11 16.92 28.98 -58.77
CA LEU A 11 17.50 29.87 -57.76
C LEU A 11 16.48 30.49 -56.79
N LEU A 12 15.30 29.87 -56.62
CA LEU A 12 14.28 30.33 -55.66
C LEU A 12 13.65 29.21 -54.80
N ILE A 13 14.18 27.98 -54.87
CA ILE A 13 13.73 26.87 -54.00
C ILE A 13 14.74 26.56 -52.88
N SER A 14 15.91 27.20 -52.88
CA SER A 14 16.96 26.97 -51.87
C SER A 14 16.96 27.98 -50.70
N LEU A 15 16.02 28.95 -50.68
CA LEU A 15 15.91 29.94 -49.59
C LEU A 15 14.56 29.92 -48.87
N ALA A 16 13.58 29.13 -49.32
CA ALA A 16 12.31 28.96 -48.63
C ALA A 16 12.30 27.77 -47.64
N LEU A 17 13.35 26.94 -47.63
CA LEU A 17 13.44 25.78 -46.72
C LEU A 17 14.22 26.06 -45.42
N VAL A 18 14.70 27.29 -45.20
CA VAL A 18 15.44 27.68 -43.98
C VAL A 18 14.65 28.68 -43.11
N ALA A 19 13.47 29.14 -43.55
CA ALA A 19 12.70 30.17 -42.84
C ALA A 19 11.29 29.71 -42.35
N VAL A 20 10.99 28.41 -42.34
CA VAL A 20 9.73 27.86 -41.80
C VAL A 20 9.98 26.84 -40.67
N LEU A 21 11.15 26.90 -40.04
CA LEU A 21 11.50 26.09 -38.85
C LEU A 21 11.57 26.90 -37.54
N SER A 22 11.07 28.14 -37.54
CA SER A 22 11.23 29.08 -36.42
C SER A 22 9.91 29.67 -35.87
N LEU A 23 8.75 29.06 -36.16
CA LEU A 23 7.46 29.54 -35.63
C LEU A 23 6.57 28.47 -34.97
N PHE A 24 7.07 27.25 -34.77
CA PHE A 24 6.58 26.43 -33.66
C PHE A 24 7.40 26.84 -32.46
N GLY A 25 6.88 27.81 -31.71
CA GLY A 25 7.40 28.16 -30.40
C GLY A 25 7.67 26.86 -29.65
N VAL A 26 8.94 26.67 -29.31
CA VAL A 26 9.33 25.85 -28.17
C VAL A 26 8.39 26.32 -27.07
N LYS A 27 7.35 25.53 -26.76
CA LYS A 27 6.74 25.64 -25.46
C LYS A 27 7.91 25.42 -24.54
N ASP A 28 8.32 26.49 -23.87
CA ASP A 28 9.16 26.38 -22.71
C ASP A 28 8.68 25.13 -21.97
N LEU A 29 9.57 24.15 -21.86
CA LEU A 29 9.52 23.18 -20.79
C LEU A 29 9.68 24.01 -19.51
N GLN A 30 8.64 24.76 -19.14
CA GLN A 30 8.47 25.24 -17.80
C GLN A 30 8.31 23.96 -16.99
N ALA A 31 9.40 23.59 -16.34
CA ALA A 31 9.39 22.72 -15.19
C ALA A 31 8.15 23.09 -14.36
N GLN A 32 7.25 22.15 -14.17
CA GLN A 32 6.26 22.32 -13.12
C GLN A 32 7.09 22.36 -11.84
N ASP A 33 7.22 23.54 -11.23
CA ASP A 33 7.77 23.65 -9.89
C ASP A 33 7.11 22.57 -9.02
N PRO A 34 7.90 21.80 -8.23
CA PRO A 34 7.32 20.78 -7.38
C PRO A 34 6.21 21.39 -6.54
N LYS A 35 5.07 20.69 -6.46
CA LYS A 35 3.89 21.15 -5.74
C LYS A 35 4.32 21.64 -4.35
N PRO A 36 3.94 22.87 -3.94
CA PRO A 36 4.31 23.40 -2.63
C PRO A 36 3.93 22.43 -1.52
N LEU A 37 4.85 22.25 -0.57
CA LEU A 37 4.57 21.42 0.59
C LEU A 37 3.53 22.11 1.49
N PRO A 38 2.58 21.36 2.08
CA PRO A 38 1.69 21.92 3.08
C PRO A 38 2.47 22.45 4.30
N ASP A 39 1.99 23.53 4.92
CA ASP A 39 2.63 24.16 6.09
C ASP A 39 2.91 23.17 7.23
N TYR A 40 2.00 22.23 7.48
CA TYR A 40 2.17 21.22 8.52
C TYR A 40 3.30 20.23 8.21
N VAL A 41 3.60 20.00 6.93
CA VAL A 41 4.73 19.18 6.49
C VAL A 41 6.04 19.94 6.71
N ILE A 42 6.10 21.21 6.29
CA ILE A 42 7.28 22.07 6.51
C ILE A 42 7.56 22.21 8.01
N LYS A 43 6.53 22.37 8.84
CA LYS A 43 6.68 22.43 10.30
C LYS A 43 7.31 21.17 10.90
N THR A 44 6.97 20.00 10.38
CA THR A 44 7.41 18.71 10.94
C THR A 44 8.74 18.24 10.36
N TYR A 45 8.92 18.32 9.05
CA TYR A 45 10.08 17.77 8.32
C TYR A 45 11.08 18.86 7.88
N GLY A 46 10.68 20.13 7.94
CA GLY A 46 11.44 21.24 7.38
C GLY A 46 11.27 21.37 5.85
N GLU A 47 12.03 22.29 5.28
CA GLU A 47 12.03 22.55 3.84
C GLU A 47 12.54 21.36 3.02
N ARG A 48 11.96 21.19 1.84
CA ARG A 48 12.39 20.20 0.86
C ARG A 48 13.81 20.56 0.37
N PRO A 49 14.77 19.61 0.35
CA PRO A 49 16.07 19.86 -0.26
C PRO A 49 15.95 20.06 -1.77
N ALA A 50 16.93 20.72 -2.38
CA ALA A 50 16.99 20.83 -3.83
C ALA A 50 17.14 19.43 -4.46
N VAL A 51 16.34 19.14 -5.47
CA VAL A 51 16.35 17.84 -6.17
C VAL A 51 16.94 18.04 -7.56
N PRO A 52 18.08 17.40 -7.89
CA PRO A 52 18.64 17.47 -9.24
C PRO A 52 17.68 16.88 -10.29
N GLU A 53 17.61 17.54 -11.45
CA GLU A 53 16.88 17.03 -12.61
C GLU A 53 17.78 16.14 -13.49
N GLY A 54 17.16 15.24 -14.25
CA GLY A 54 17.85 14.43 -15.25
C GLY A 54 18.61 13.20 -14.68
N PRO A 55 19.44 12.55 -15.51
CA PRO A 55 20.15 11.32 -15.16
C PRO A 55 21.23 11.54 -14.09
N LEU A 56 21.55 10.48 -13.34
CA LEU A 56 22.77 10.44 -12.53
C LEU A 56 24.01 10.50 -13.45
N SER A 57 25.12 11.06 -12.95
CA SER A 57 26.40 10.99 -13.67
C SER A 57 26.89 9.54 -13.79
N GLU A 58 27.77 9.25 -14.74
CA GLU A 58 28.29 7.88 -14.92
C GLU A 58 29.08 7.41 -13.69
N GLU A 59 29.78 8.32 -13.00
CA GLU A 59 30.48 8.06 -11.76
C GLU A 59 29.49 7.66 -10.64
N LEU A 60 28.38 8.39 -10.51
CA LEU A 60 27.35 8.07 -9.50
C LEU A 60 26.63 6.77 -9.82
N LYS A 61 26.34 6.47 -11.09
CA LYS A 61 25.78 5.17 -11.50
C LYS A 61 26.72 4.02 -11.13
N ALA A 62 28.02 4.18 -11.39
CA ALA A 62 29.03 3.19 -11.01
C ALA A 62 29.11 3.02 -9.48
N ALA A 63 29.09 4.11 -8.73
CA ALA A 63 29.08 4.06 -7.26
C ALA A 63 27.82 3.35 -6.72
N VAL A 64 26.63 3.66 -7.26
CA VAL A 64 25.38 2.97 -6.90
C VAL A 64 25.48 1.47 -7.18
N LYS A 65 26.00 1.07 -8.34
CA LYS A 65 26.20 -0.34 -8.67
C LYS A 65 27.13 -1.02 -7.66
N VAL A 66 28.30 -0.44 -7.38
CA VAL A 66 29.28 -1.02 -6.46
C VAL A 66 28.71 -1.15 -5.03
N ALA A 67 28.04 -0.11 -4.55
CA ALA A 67 27.55 -0.05 -3.16
C ALA A 67 26.29 -0.90 -2.93
N PHE A 68 25.39 -1.01 -3.91
CA PHE A 68 24.05 -1.57 -3.68
C PHE A 68 23.72 -2.81 -4.51
N VAL A 69 24.36 -3.01 -5.66
CA VAL A 69 24.14 -4.19 -6.51
C VAL A 69 25.23 -5.21 -6.24
N ASP A 70 26.49 -4.83 -6.45
CA ASP A 70 27.64 -5.75 -6.34
C ASP A 70 27.83 -6.22 -4.89
N ALA A 71 27.54 -5.35 -3.91
CA ALA A 71 27.58 -5.71 -2.49
C ALA A 71 26.62 -6.86 -2.15
N ILE A 72 25.42 -6.85 -2.76
CA ILE A 72 24.41 -7.89 -2.55
C ILE A 72 24.79 -9.16 -3.29
N GLU A 73 25.13 -9.05 -4.57
CA GLU A 73 25.56 -10.20 -5.40
C GLU A 73 26.76 -10.95 -4.80
N GLN A 74 27.73 -10.21 -4.24
CA GLN A 74 28.94 -10.76 -3.65
C GLN A 74 28.77 -11.07 -2.16
N SER A 75 27.63 -10.71 -1.57
CA SER A 75 27.37 -10.81 -0.12
C SER A 75 28.52 -10.21 0.73
N SER A 76 29.05 -9.07 0.31
CA SER A 76 30.23 -8.47 0.92
C SER A 76 30.16 -6.94 1.00
N TRP A 77 30.73 -6.39 2.07
CA TRP A 77 30.87 -4.95 2.27
C TRP A 77 32.32 -4.62 2.61
N GLY A 78 33.07 -4.16 1.61
CA GLY A 78 34.50 -3.89 1.69
C GLY A 78 34.87 -2.43 1.44
N ARG A 79 36.16 -2.21 1.17
CA ARG A 79 36.71 -0.87 0.90
C ARG A 79 36.00 -0.19 -0.28
N ASP A 80 35.73 -0.93 -1.34
CA ASP A 80 35.14 -0.38 -2.57
C ASP A 80 33.71 0.09 -2.33
N GLN A 81 32.90 -0.67 -1.57
CA GLN A 81 31.56 -0.24 -1.15
C GLN A 81 31.60 1.00 -0.25
N VAL A 82 32.57 1.09 0.67
CA VAL A 82 32.74 2.25 1.54
C VAL A 82 33.08 3.51 0.74
N VAL A 83 33.99 3.40 -0.24
CA VAL A 83 34.35 4.51 -1.13
C VAL A 83 33.14 4.92 -1.97
N ALA A 84 32.46 3.95 -2.59
CA ALA A 84 31.28 4.21 -3.40
C ALA A 84 30.15 4.90 -2.60
N LEU A 85 29.87 4.44 -1.37
CA LEU A 85 28.89 5.09 -0.50
C LEU A 85 29.30 6.52 -0.12
N SER A 86 30.60 6.79 0.05
CA SER A 86 31.12 8.14 0.29
C SER A 86 30.92 9.05 -0.92
N ASP A 87 31.14 8.55 -2.13
CA ASP A 87 30.91 9.31 -3.37
C ASP A 87 29.42 9.63 -3.56
N ILE A 88 28.55 8.65 -3.25
CA ILE A 88 27.09 8.83 -3.20
C ILE A 88 26.72 9.93 -2.21
N ALA A 89 27.21 9.88 -0.96
CA ALA A 89 26.90 10.88 0.07
C ALA A 89 27.36 12.29 -0.35
N ALA A 90 28.56 12.39 -0.94
CA ALA A 90 29.12 13.66 -1.39
C ALA A 90 28.33 14.33 -2.52
N SER A 91 27.53 13.58 -3.28
CA SER A 91 26.67 14.10 -4.35
C SER A 91 25.58 15.06 -3.84
N LYS A 92 25.14 14.87 -2.59
CA LYS A 92 23.98 15.56 -2.00
C LYS A 92 22.70 15.44 -2.85
N ASP A 93 22.57 14.36 -3.62
CA ASP A 93 21.37 14.06 -4.39
C ASP A 93 20.35 13.29 -3.53
N PRO A 94 19.28 13.94 -3.03
CA PRO A 94 18.36 13.32 -2.09
C PRO A 94 17.62 12.11 -2.70
N ARG A 95 17.57 11.97 -4.03
CA ARG A 95 16.95 10.82 -4.70
C ARG A 95 17.64 9.50 -4.32
N LEU A 96 18.96 9.54 -4.10
CA LEU A 96 19.73 8.37 -3.69
C LEU A 96 19.40 7.89 -2.27
N GLY A 97 18.72 8.72 -1.47
CA GLY A 97 18.21 8.36 -0.15
C GLY A 97 17.25 7.17 -0.18
N TRP A 98 16.50 6.98 -1.26
CA TRP A 98 15.61 5.81 -1.42
C TRP A 98 16.40 4.49 -1.47
N ILE A 99 17.51 4.47 -2.20
CA ILE A 99 18.38 3.28 -2.33
C ILE A 99 19.08 3.00 -0.99
N VAL A 100 19.54 4.07 -0.30
CA VAL A 100 20.11 3.93 1.04
C VAL A 100 19.08 3.35 2.02
N SER A 101 17.85 3.85 2.01
CA SER A 101 16.76 3.34 2.86
C SER A 101 16.48 1.86 2.61
N ASP A 102 16.47 1.45 1.35
CA ASP A 102 16.25 0.05 0.96
C ASP A 102 17.30 -0.90 1.54
N LEU A 103 18.58 -0.54 1.46
CA LEU A 103 19.64 -1.35 2.05
C LEU A 103 19.61 -1.32 3.59
N MET A 104 19.30 -0.17 4.19
CA MET A 104 19.15 -0.06 5.65
C MET A 104 18.12 -1.05 6.20
N ARG A 105 17.09 -1.38 5.41
CA ARG A 105 16.06 -2.33 5.85
C ARG A 105 16.60 -3.75 6.09
N PHE A 106 17.69 -4.12 5.42
CA PHE A 106 18.32 -5.44 5.52
C PHE A 106 19.67 -5.42 6.23
N ALA A 107 20.24 -4.24 6.49
CA ALA A 107 21.51 -4.09 7.17
C ALA A 107 21.40 -4.56 8.64
N SER A 108 22.07 -5.66 8.97
CA SER A 108 22.14 -6.20 10.34
C SER A 108 23.42 -5.78 11.08
N SER A 109 24.46 -5.35 10.36
CA SER A 109 25.71 -4.86 10.95
C SER A 109 25.54 -3.45 11.53
N PRO A 110 25.91 -3.21 12.80
CA PRO A 110 25.90 -1.86 13.39
C PRO A 110 26.80 -0.87 12.64
N GLN A 111 27.94 -1.32 12.13
CA GLN A 111 28.89 -0.49 11.38
C GLN A 111 28.31 -0.09 10.03
N LEU A 112 27.70 -1.03 9.30
CA LEU A 112 27.02 -0.73 8.05
C LEU A 112 25.84 0.22 8.26
N ASN A 113 25.02 -0.03 9.28
CA ASN A 113 23.90 0.86 9.63
C ASN A 113 24.37 2.28 9.95
N ALA A 114 25.46 2.43 10.71
CA ALA A 114 26.03 3.74 11.00
C ALA A 114 26.54 4.44 9.74
N ALA A 115 27.20 3.72 8.82
CA ALA A 115 27.67 4.26 7.55
C ALA A 115 26.50 4.71 6.65
N LEU A 116 25.45 3.89 6.52
CA LEU A 116 24.25 4.23 5.75
C LEU A 116 23.50 5.43 6.37
N THR A 117 23.42 5.49 7.69
CA THR A 117 22.80 6.63 8.41
C THR A 117 23.57 7.93 8.20
N ALA A 118 24.91 7.88 8.20
CA ALA A 118 25.74 9.03 7.91
C ALA A 118 25.55 9.49 6.45
N ALA A 119 25.60 8.56 5.49
CA ALA A 119 25.36 8.87 4.08
C ALA A 119 23.97 9.48 3.86
N ALA A 120 22.93 8.92 4.48
CA ALA A 120 21.58 9.48 4.44
C ALA A 120 21.50 10.90 5.01
N SER A 121 22.20 11.14 6.13
CA SER A 121 22.27 12.46 6.75
C SER A 121 22.90 13.50 5.82
N ASP A 122 23.98 13.13 5.13
CA ASP A 122 24.69 14.00 4.17
C ASP A 122 23.86 14.26 2.91
N LEU A 123 23.17 13.24 2.39
CA LEU A 123 22.28 13.35 1.22
C LEU A 123 21.11 14.32 1.46
N LEU A 124 20.58 14.35 2.68
CA LEU A 124 19.40 15.14 3.03
C LEU A 124 19.74 16.46 3.75
N GLY A 125 21.00 16.64 4.16
CA GLY A 125 21.42 17.77 4.99
C GLY A 125 20.73 17.81 6.35
N LYS A 126 20.46 16.65 6.95
CA LYS A 126 19.76 16.47 8.23
C LYS A 126 20.52 15.53 9.14
N ASP A 127 20.45 15.74 10.45
CA ASP A 127 20.96 14.74 11.40
C ASP A 127 19.92 13.63 11.59
N LEU A 128 20.16 12.47 10.99
CA LEU A 128 19.27 11.31 11.07
C LEU A 128 19.71 10.27 12.11
N ARG A 129 20.67 10.62 12.99
CA ARG A 129 21.18 9.72 14.05
C ARG A 129 20.20 9.64 15.23
N VAL A 130 19.04 9.07 14.96
CA VAL A 130 17.98 8.78 15.92
C VAL A 130 17.79 7.27 16.07
N GLN A 131 17.05 6.84 17.09
CA GLN A 131 16.83 5.42 17.38
C GLN A 131 16.32 4.62 16.15
N ASN A 132 15.42 5.18 15.37
CA ASN A 132 14.93 4.60 14.11
C ASN A 132 15.40 5.44 12.91
N SER A 133 16.69 5.38 12.59
CA SER A 133 17.28 6.18 11.49
C SER A 133 16.67 5.84 10.12
N TRP A 134 16.37 4.56 9.87
CA TRP A 134 15.69 4.10 8.65
C TRP A 134 14.29 4.72 8.51
N GLY A 135 13.52 4.70 9.59
CA GLY A 135 12.18 5.29 9.59
C GLY A 135 12.24 6.81 9.38
N ALA A 136 13.15 7.49 10.09
CA ALA A 136 13.36 8.92 9.93
C ALA A 136 13.75 9.29 8.49
N LEU A 137 14.72 8.59 7.88
CA LEU A 137 15.09 8.76 6.48
C LEU A 137 13.87 8.64 5.57
N THR A 138 13.14 7.54 5.68
CA THR A 138 12.04 7.20 4.76
C THR A 138 10.87 8.17 4.92
N ASP A 139 10.50 8.55 6.14
CA ASP A 139 9.43 9.52 6.36
C ASP A 139 9.77 10.90 5.76
N HIS A 140 11.02 11.35 5.85
CA HIS A 140 11.45 12.59 5.17
C HIS A 140 11.31 12.47 3.66
N LEU A 141 11.78 11.37 3.06
CA LEU A 141 11.68 11.13 1.62
C LEU A 141 10.22 11.11 1.12
N ILE A 142 9.32 10.47 1.89
CA ILE A 142 7.87 10.45 1.59
C ILE A 142 7.26 11.84 1.75
N ALA A 143 7.48 12.49 2.90
CA ALA A 143 6.86 13.78 3.23
C ALA A 143 7.29 14.90 2.28
N TRP A 144 8.54 14.84 1.80
CA TRP A 144 9.08 15.74 0.81
C TRP A 144 8.75 15.35 -0.64
N ASP A 145 8.08 14.22 -0.87
CA ASP A 145 7.81 13.68 -2.20
C ASP A 145 9.06 13.69 -3.10
N ILE A 146 10.17 13.16 -2.56
CA ILE A 146 11.43 13.07 -3.31
C ILE A 146 11.27 12.03 -4.42
N PRO A 147 11.52 12.37 -5.70
CA PRO A 147 11.37 11.41 -6.79
C PRO A 147 12.40 10.28 -6.70
N ALA A 148 12.08 9.16 -7.34
CA ALA A 148 13.02 8.05 -7.46
C ALA A 148 14.19 8.45 -8.38
N PRO A 149 15.41 7.96 -8.13
CA PRO A 149 16.49 8.12 -9.09
C PRO A 149 16.21 7.30 -10.36
N PRO A 150 16.73 7.69 -11.54
CA PRO A 150 16.61 6.88 -12.75
C PRO A 150 17.16 5.47 -12.56
N GLY A 151 16.44 4.45 -13.05
CA GLY A 151 16.81 3.03 -12.89
C GLY A 151 16.57 2.47 -11.48
N TYR A 152 15.83 3.17 -10.62
CA TYR A 152 15.62 2.78 -9.22
C TYR A 152 15.06 1.37 -9.04
N LEU A 153 14.09 0.95 -9.87
CA LEU A 153 13.49 -0.38 -9.75
C LEU A 153 14.52 -1.51 -9.92
N ASP A 154 15.48 -1.36 -10.83
CA ASP A 154 16.52 -2.37 -11.05
C ASP A 154 17.41 -2.54 -9.81
N VAL A 155 17.82 -1.42 -9.19
CA VAL A 155 18.63 -1.42 -7.97
C VAL A 155 17.83 -1.98 -6.79
N LYS A 156 16.58 -1.53 -6.62
CA LYS A 156 15.69 -2.04 -5.59
C LYS A 156 15.46 -3.55 -5.76
N ARG A 157 15.23 -4.03 -6.99
CA ARG A 157 15.08 -5.45 -7.30
C ARG A 157 16.33 -6.22 -6.88
N ALA A 158 17.53 -5.74 -7.27
CA ALA A 158 18.78 -6.38 -6.88
C ALA A 158 18.93 -6.54 -5.35
N ILE A 159 18.58 -5.51 -4.57
CA ILE A 159 18.59 -5.57 -3.09
C ILE A 159 17.54 -6.57 -2.57
N PHE A 160 16.28 -6.39 -2.94
CA PHE A 160 15.18 -7.14 -2.33
C PHE A 160 15.18 -8.61 -2.74
N THR A 161 15.38 -8.91 -4.03
CA THR A 161 15.34 -10.29 -4.54
C THR A 161 16.66 -11.02 -4.33
N GLY A 162 17.80 -10.29 -4.27
CA GLY A 162 19.09 -10.86 -3.91
C GLY A 162 19.13 -11.37 -2.46
N ILE A 163 18.38 -10.73 -1.55
CA ILE A 163 18.29 -11.14 -0.14
C ILE A 163 17.12 -12.11 0.08
N ILE A 164 15.96 -11.85 -0.52
CA ILE A 164 14.76 -12.71 -0.42
C ILE A 164 14.30 -13.08 -1.85
N PRO A 165 14.76 -14.22 -2.39
CA PRO A 165 14.46 -14.64 -3.77
C PRO A 165 12.97 -14.84 -4.07
N GLY A 166 12.14 -15.04 -3.03
CA GLY A 166 10.70 -15.27 -3.19
C GLY A 166 9.92 -14.14 -3.86
N TRP A 167 10.51 -12.95 -3.98
CA TRP A 167 9.88 -11.78 -4.60
C TRP A 167 10.21 -11.56 -6.08
N ASP A 168 11.06 -12.39 -6.68
CA ASP A 168 11.57 -12.18 -8.05
C ASP A 168 10.47 -12.02 -9.11
N ARG A 169 9.34 -12.72 -8.91
CA ARG A 169 8.18 -12.67 -9.83
C ARG A 169 7.27 -11.46 -9.64
N ILE A 170 7.37 -10.75 -8.52
CA ILE A 170 6.47 -9.63 -8.20
C ILE A 170 7.15 -8.25 -8.29
N PHE A 171 8.49 -8.18 -8.32
CA PHE A 171 9.26 -6.95 -8.55
C PHE A 171 9.42 -6.63 -10.04
N ILE A 172 8.30 -6.34 -10.71
CA ILE A 172 8.25 -5.99 -12.13
C ILE A 172 7.64 -4.60 -12.34
N GLU A 173 7.76 -4.04 -13.54
CA GLU A 173 7.12 -2.76 -13.86
C GLU A 173 5.58 -2.85 -13.73
N GLY A 174 4.96 -1.72 -13.37
CA GLY A 174 3.51 -1.61 -13.21
C GLY A 174 3.09 -0.27 -12.60
N ASP A 175 1.80 -0.12 -12.31
CA ASP A 175 1.18 1.07 -11.69
C ASP A 175 1.36 1.04 -10.15
N ILE A 176 2.62 0.97 -9.72
CA ILE A 176 3.00 0.95 -8.31
C ILE A 176 4.16 1.91 -8.08
N ASP A 177 4.05 2.73 -7.02
CA ASP A 177 5.17 3.56 -6.59
C ASP A 177 6.15 2.73 -5.75
N TRP A 178 7.16 2.20 -6.44
CA TRP A 178 8.20 1.39 -5.81
C TRP A 178 8.93 2.11 -4.68
N ARG A 179 8.98 3.45 -4.64
CA ARG A 179 9.61 4.19 -3.51
C ARG A 179 8.97 3.85 -2.17
N MET A 180 7.65 3.59 -2.20
CA MET A 180 6.86 3.35 -1.00
C MET A 180 6.95 1.90 -0.51
N VAL A 181 7.49 1.00 -1.34
CA VAL A 181 7.54 -0.44 -1.06
C VAL A 181 8.72 -0.76 -0.14
N SER A 182 8.40 -1.30 1.05
CA SER A 182 9.38 -1.74 2.04
C SER A 182 9.06 -3.12 2.59
N TRP A 183 10.04 -3.79 3.20
CA TRP A 183 9.82 -5.11 3.81
C TRP A 183 9.17 -5.00 5.20
N GLY A 184 8.06 -5.70 5.42
CA GLY A 184 7.33 -5.75 6.69
C GLY A 184 7.95 -6.64 7.78
N GLY A 185 9.08 -7.31 7.50
CA GLY A 185 9.76 -8.17 8.48
C GLY A 185 9.30 -9.63 8.49
N VAL A 186 8.48 -10.05 7.52
CA VAL A 186 8.05 -11.45 7.32
C VAL A 186 8.27 -11.87 5.87
N LEU A 187 8.49 -13.16 5.63
CA LEU A 187 8.66 -13.64 4.25
C LEU A 187 7.33 -13.70 3.50
N ILE A 188 7.41 -13.75 2.17
CA ILE A 188 6.27 -13.99 1.28
C ILE A 188 5.62 -15.35 1.56
N ASP A 189 4.28 -15.38 1.56
CA ASP A 189 3.51 -16.62 1.62
C ASP A 189 3.35 -17.22 0.22
N ASN A 190 4.29 -18.07 -0.18
CA ASN A 190 4.28 -18.79 -1.47
C ASN A 190 3.70 -20.22 -1.35
N ARG A 191 3.02 -20.54 -0.25
CA ARG A 191 2.43 -21.88 -0.07
C ARG A 191 1.31 -22.10 -1.08
N ALA A 192 1.23 -23.32 -1.60
CA ALA A 192 0.16 -23.72 -2.52
C ALA A 192 -1.23 -23.49 -1.90
N HIS A 193 -2.25 -23.34 -2.74
CA HIS A 193 -3.64 -23.28 -2.29
C HIS A 193 -4.00 -24.54 -1.48
N ASP A 194 -4.86 -24.37 -0.48
CA ASP A 194 -5.31 -25.41 0.46
C ASP A 194 -4.18 -26.02 1.32
N LYS A 195 -3.14 -25.23 1.61
CA LYS A 195 -2.04 -25.58 2.53
C LYS A 195 -2.07 -24.78 3.84
N THR A 196 -3.26 -24.52 4.36
CA THR A 196 -3.50 -23.70 5.57
C THR A 196 -2.65 -24.11 6.78
N ASP A 197 -2.40 -25.41 6.96
CA ASP A 197 -1.67 -25.97 8.11
C ASP A 197 -0.16 -26.16 7.84
N GLU A 198 0.32 -25.88 6.62
CA GLU A 198 1.75 -25.90 6.30
C GLU A 198 2.46 -24.71 6.96
N ARG A 199 3.56 -25.01 7.67
CA ARG A 199 4.37 -23.99 8.36
C ARG A 199 5.18 -23.17 7.36
N CYS A 200 5.35 -21.89 7.65
CA CYS A 200 6.24 -20.99 6.91
C CYS A 200 6.88 -19.98 7.86
N ASN A 201 7.93 -19.29 7.40
CA ASN A 201 8.47 -18.08 8.03
C ASN A 201 7.75 -16.81 7.53
N CYS A 202 6.46 -16.97 7.21
CA CYS A 202 5.56 -15.97 6.67
C CYS A 202 4.37 -15.79 7.62
N ILE A 203 3.44 -14.89 7.29
CA ILE A 203 2.12 -14.84 7.95
C ILE A 203 1.19 -15.74 7.13
N PRO A 204 0.81 -16.92 7.66
CA PRO A 204 0.17 -17.95 6.87
C PRO A 204 -1.30 -17.63 6.61
N ALA A 205 -1.66 -17.38 5.36
CA ALA A 205 -3.05 -17.33 4.93
C ALA A 205 -3.81 -18.61 5.31
N ALA A 206 -5.12 -18.47 5.50
CA ALA A 206 -6.05 -19.59 5.66
C ALA A 206 -6.97 -19.69 4.43
N ASP A 207 -6.96 -20.84 3.77
CA ASP A 207 -7.83 -21.14 2.64
C ASP A 207 -8.99 -22.02 3.09
N ASN A 208 -10.21 -21.60 2.74
CA ASN A 208 -11.51 -22.18 3.09
C ASN A 208 -11.54 -22.76 4.51
N PRO A 209 -11.25 -21.92 5.53
CA PRO A 209 -11.16 -22.39 6.91
C PRO A 209 -12.49 -22.99 7.38
N GLU A 210 -12.40 -24.07 8.14
CA GLU A 210 -13.54 -24.67 8.81
C GLU A 210 -14.20 -23.69 9.78
N VAL A 211 -15.53 -23.74 9.81
CA VAL A 211 -16.33 -22.90 10.69
C VAL A 211 -17.18 -23.74 11.63
N ILE A 212 -17.67 -23.09 12.68
CA ILE A 212 -18.62 -23.64 13.66
C ILE A 212 -19.78 -22.66 13.81
N SER A 213 -20.89 -23.13 14.40
CA SER A 213 -22.02 -22.26 14.73
C SER A 213 -21.67 -21.28 15.85
N ALA A 214 -22.45 -20.20 15.96
CA ALA A 214 -22.33 -19.24 17.06
C ALA A 214 -22.51 -19.90 18.45
N HIS A 215 -23.35 -20.93 18.56
CA HIS A 215 -23.57 -21.65 19.82
C HIS A 215 -22.36 -22.49 20.24
N GLU A 216 -21.65 -23.11 19.29
CA GLU A 216 -20.45 -23.91 19.56
C GLU A 216 -19.21 -23.07 19.89
N ALA A 217 -19.21 -21.78 19.54
CA ALA A 217 -18.10 -20.86 19.74
C ALA A 217 -17.98 -20.36 21.18
N THR A 218 -17.96 -21.28 22.15
CA THR A 218 -17.88 -20.99 23.60
C THR A 218 -16.56 -20.36 24.05
N TRP A 219 -15.55 -20.41 23.20
CA TRP A 219 -14.24 -19.79 23.43
C TRP A 219 -14.24 -18.26 23.21
N LEU A 220 -15.21 -17.73 22.44
CA LEU A 220 -15.36 -16.30 22.21
C LEU A 220 -16.16 -15.64 23.33
N LYS A 221 -15.59 -14.61 23.93
CA LYS A 221 -16.28 -13.74 24.90
C LYS A 221 -17.11 -12.71 24.14
N ASP A 222 -18.19 -12.24 24.76
CA ASP A 222 -19.10 -11.28 24.12
C ASP A 222 -18.43 -9.95 23.76
N ASN A 223 -17.34 -9.58 24.43
CA ASN A 223 -16.56 -8.37 24.17
C ASN A 223 -15.36 -8.59 23.23
N ASP A 224 -15.17 -9.79 22.69
CA ASP A 224 -14.12 -10.05 21.71
C ASP A 224 -14.48 -9.38 20.38
N VAL A 225 -13.52 -8.69 19.77
CA VAL A 225 -13.73 -8.03 18.48
C VAL A 225 -13.79 -9.06 17.35
N VAL A 226 -14.81 -8.93 16.51
CA VAL A 226 -15.00 -9.72 15.29
C VAL A 226 -15.19 -8.80 14.09
N PHE A 227 -14.80 -9.30 12.93
CA PHE A 227 -15.17 -8.73 11.64
C PHE A 227 -16.32 -9.55 11.08
N GLY A 228 -17.50 -8.96 10.96
CA GLY A 228 -18.70 -9.58 10.45
C GLY A 228 -18.88 -9.30 8.96
N ILE A 229 -19.22 -10.33 8.20
CA ILE A 229 -19.56 -10.23 6.78
C ILE A 229 -20.86 -11.00 6.55
N THR A 230 -21.77 -10.41 5.78
CA THR A 230 -23.02 -11.03 5.36
C THR A 230 -23.13 -11.00 3.85
N ILE A 231 -23.27 -12.16 3.22
CA ILE A 231 -23.43 -12.30 1.77
C ILE A 231 -24.64 -13.18 1.49
N ASN A 232 -25.57 -12.72 0.66
CA ASN A 232 -26.76 -13.48 0.26
C ASN A 232 -27.56 -14.09 1.44
N GLY A 233 -27.58 -13.39 2.59
CA GLY A 233 -28.28 -13.85 3.80
C GLY A 233 -27.49 -14.80 4.70
N GLU A 234 -26.29 -15.23 4.31
CA GLU A 234 -25.37 -15.97 5.18
C GLU A 234 -24.39 -15.03 5.87
N SER A 235 -24.29 -15.12 7.19
CA SER A 235 -23.40 -14.32 8.03
C SER A 235 -22.23 -15.15 8.56
N ARG A 236 -21.04 -14.54 8.60
CA ARG A 236 -19.84 -15.14 9.21
C ARG A 236 -19.05 -14.10 9.99
N ALA A 237 -18.58 -14.51 11.17
CA ALA A 237 -17.63 -13.75 11.97
C ALA A 237 -16.19 -14.26 11.74
N TYR A 238 -15.27 -13.31 11.58
CA TYR A 238 -13.83 -13.52 11.50
C TYR A 238 -13.19 -12.88 12.74
N PRO A 239 -12.91 -13.65 13.80
CA PRO A 239 -12.41 -13.12 15.06
C PRO A 239 -11.07 -12.40 14.91
N ARG A 240 -10.93 -11.22 15.53
CA ARG A 240 -9.70 -10.41 15.42
C ARG A 240 -8.46 -11.21 15.81
N ARG A 241 -8.52 -12.01 16.87
CA ARG A 241 -7.39 -12.85 17.30
C ARG A 241 -6.90 -13.86 16.24
N ILE A 242 -7.79 -14.32 15.35
CA ILE A 242 -7.43 -15.19 14.23
C ILE A 242 -6.86 -14.33 13.10
N MET A 243 -7.53 -13.22 12.77
CA MET A 243 -7.10 -12.34 11.69
C MET A 243 -5.75 -11.67 11.98
N GLU A 244 -5.38 -11.41 13.24
CA GLU A 244 -4.07 -10.86 13.62
C GLU A 244 -2.90 -11.82 13.37
N VAL A 245 -3.16 -13.13 13.23
CA VAL A 245 -2.10 -14.13 12.97
C VAL A 245 -2.20 -14.79 11.59
N ARG A 246 -3.35 -14.66 10.92
CA ARG A 246 -3.57 -15.13 9.55
C ARG A 246 -3.47 -14.00 8.54
N GLU A 247 -4.01 -12.84 8.88
CA GLU A 247 -4.05 -11.58 8.11
C GLU A 247 -4.55 -11.68 6.65
N MET A 248 -4.87 -12.86 6.17
CA MET A 248 -5.42 -13.17 4.86
C MET A 248 -6.23 -14.45 4.97
N VAL A 249 -7.50 -14.38 4.60
CA VAL A 249 -8.38 -15.55 4.51
C VAL A 249 -8.99 -15.58 3.12
N ASN A 250 -8.86 -16.70 2.42
CA ASN A 250 -9.67 -16.98 1.23
C ASN A 250 -10.83 -17.85 1.66
N ASP A 251 -12.06 -17.40 1.44
CA ASP A 251 -13.27 -18.06 1.96
C ASP A 251 -14.37 -18.14 0.90
N THR A 252 -15.37 -18.98 1.18
CA THR A 252 -16.62 -19.07 0.44
C THR A 252 -17.79 -18.83 1.41
N LEU A 253 -18.62 -17.82 1.15
CA LEU A 253 -19.75 -17.41 1.98
C LEU A 253 -20.94 -16.99 1.12
N GLY A 254 -22.14 -17.50 1.40
CA GLY A 254 -23.33 -17.15 0.62
C GLY A 254 -23.21 -17.53 -0.87
N GLY A 255 -22.44 -18.58 -1.17
CA GLY A 255 -22.11 -18.99 -2.55
C GLY A 255 -21.19 -18.03 -3.31
N ARG A 256 -20.53 -17.11 -2.63
CA ARG A 256 -19.54 -16.18 -3.21
C ARG A 256 -18.16 -16.41 -2.65
N ASP A 257 -17.16 -16.18 -3.48
CA ASP A 257 -15.76 -16.35 -3.16
C ASP A 257 -15.13 -15.03 -2.73
N LEU A 258 -14.44 -15.04 -1.59
CA LEU A 258 -13.87 -13.85 -0.97
C LEU A 258 -12.36 -14.01 -0.71
N GLY A 259 -11.63 -12.91 -0.87
CA GLY A 259 -10.30 -12.71 -0.30
C GLY A 259 -10.37 -11.62 0.77
N ILE A 260 -9.97 -11.93 1.99
CA ILE A 260 -10.25 -11.14 3.20
C ILE A 260 -8.93 -10.78 3.88
N PRO A 261 -8.27 -9.69 3.46
CA PRO A 261 -7.11 -9.17 4.16
C PRO A 261 -7.50 -8.50 5.49
N TYR A 262 -6.64 -8.66 6.49
CA TYR A 262 -6.63 -7.81 7.68
C TYR A 262 -5.24 -7.19 7.85
N CYS A 263 -5.15 -5.88 7.69
CA CYS A 263 -3.94 -5.11 8.01
C CYS A 263 -4.03 -4.64 9.47
N THR A 264 -3.32 -5.30 10.38
CA THR A 264 -3.28 -4.91 11.80
C THR A 264 -2.77 -3.47 11.97
N LEU A 265 -1.76 -3.10 11.17
CA LEU A 265 -1.11 -1.79 11.16
C LEU A 265 -2.05 -0.66 10.73
N CYS A 266 -3.05 -0.99 9.93
CA CYS A 266 -4.04 -0.06 9.38
C CYS A 266 -5.36 -0.09 10.14
N GLY A 267 -5.53 -1.06 11.04
CA GLY A 267 -6.82 -1.33 11.65
C GLY A 267 -7.92 -1.70 10.65
N ALA A 268 -7.56 -2.21 9.47
CA ALA A 268 -8.46 -2.36 8.34
C ALA A 268 -8.66 -3.83 7.96
N ALA A 269 -9.89 -4.31 8.13
CA ALA A 269 -10.37 -5.58 7.59
C ALA A 269 -11.21 -5.30 6.35
N GLN A 270 -10.88 -5.90 5.22
CA GLN A 270 -11.60 -5.74 3.95
C GLN A 270 -11.99 -7.11 3.40
N ALA A 271 -12.94 -7.13 2.47
CA ALA A 271 -13.38 -8.35 1.82
C ALA A 271 -13.62 -8.08 0.35
N TYR A 272 -12.92 -8.81 -0.51
CA TYR A 272 -12.98 -8.64 -1.96
C TYR A 272 -13.58 -9.88 -2.62
N PHE A 273 -14.52 -9.69 -3.53
CA PHE A 273 -15.04 -10.77 -4.36
C PHE A 273 -13.98 -11.24 -5.36
N THR A 274 -13.76 -12.56 -5.41
CA THR A 274 -12.77 -13.20 -6.29
C THR A 274 -13.39 -14.19 -7.29
N ASP A 275 -14.72 -14.31 -7.34
CA ASP A 275 -15.46 -15.26 -8.20
C ASP A 275 -15.89 -14.75 -9.57
N ARG A 276 -15.97 -13.44 -9.78
CA ARG A 276 -16.48 -12.84 -11.04
C ARG A 276 -15.36 -12.22 -11.85
N MET A 277 -14.43 -13.05 -12.28
CA MET A 277 -13.29 -12.62 -13.05
C MET A 277 -13.61 -12.45 -14.54
N PRO A 278 -12.92 -11.54 -15.26
CA PRO A 278 -12.99 -11.46 -16.71
C PRO A 278 -12.68 -12.81 -17.38
N GLU A 279 -13.16 -13.01 -18.60
CA GLU A 279 -12.91 -14.25 -19.36
C GLU A 279 -11.42 -14.58 -19.44
N GLY A 280 -11.09 -15.85 -19.18
CA GLY A 280 -9.72 -16.36 -19.20
C GLY A 280 -8.86 -16.01 -17.98
N ILE A 281 -9.44 -15.36 -16.96
CA ILE A 281 -8.79 -15.15 -15.66
C ILE A 281 -9.32 -16.15 -14.64
N GLU A 282 -8.42 -16.97 -14.11
CA GLU A 282 -8.71 -17.84 -12.98
C GLU A 282 -8.96 -17.01 -11.72
N ARG A 283 -9.75 -17.55 -10.78
CA ARG A 283 -9.98 -16.94 -9.48
C ARG A 283 -8.65 -16.61 -8.80
N PRO A 284 -8.41 -15.35 -8.40
CA PRO A 284 -7.23 -15.00 -7.61
C PRO A 284 -7.23 -15.71 -6.26
N ILE A 285 -6.08 -16.24 -5.88
CA ILE A 285 -5.83 -16.79 -4.55
C ILE A 285 -4.93 -15.80 -3.82
N LEU A 286 -5.51 -15.00 -2.94
CA LEU A 286 -4.78 -13.88 -2.32
C LEU A 286 -3.85 -14.37 -1.23
N ARG A 287 -2.67 -13.74 -1.17
CA ARG A 287 -1.58 -14.08 -0.28
C ARG A 287 -0.89 -12.84 0.28
N THR A 288 -0.20 -13.04 1.40
CA THR A 288 0.71 -12.05 1.97
C THR A 288 2.01 -11.99 1.18
N SER A 289 2.37 -10.82 0.63
CA SER A 289 3.70 -10.65 0.03
C SER A 289 4.82 -10.46 1.06
N GLY A 290 4.49 -10.00 2.27
CA GLY A 290 5.47 -9.54 3.27
C GLY A 290 5.99 -8.13 3.01
N LEU A 291 5.56 -7.47 1.94
CA LEU A 291 5.86 -6.09 1.61
C LEU A 291 4.76 -5.15 2.13
N LEU A 292 5.13 -3.90 2.35
CA LEU A 292 4.26 -2.83 2.81
C LEU A 292 4.39 -1.60 1.92
N ILE A 293 3.30 -0.86 1.76
CA ILE A 293 3.24 0.49 1.19
C ILE A 293 2.56 1.39 2.21
N ARG A 294 3.25 2.43 2.69
CA ARG A 294 2.72 3.35 3.72
C ARG A 294 2.13 2.61 4.93
N SER A 295 2.90 1.67 5.47
CA SER A 295 2.48 0.76 6.54
C SER A 295 1.26 -0.14 6.25
N ASN A 296 0.67 -0.07 5.04
CA ASN A 296 -0.36 -1.00 4.59
C ASN A 296 0.24 -2.22 3.92
N LYS A 297 -0.40 -3.36 4.16
CA LYS A 297 0.03 -4.64 3.60
C LYS A 297 -0.13 -4.66 2.10
N VAL A 298 0.82 -5.28 1.40
CA VAL A 298 0.70 -5.56 -0.03
C VAL A 298 0.33 -7.03 -0.21
N MET A 299 -0.78 -7.29 -0.89
CA MET A 299 -1.22 -8.64 -1.24
C MET A 299 -0.89 -8.96 -2.69
N TYR A 300 -0.83 -10.24 -3.02
CA TYR A 300 -0.63 -10.69 -4.39
C TYR A 300 -1.47 -11.95 -4.66
N ASP A 301 -1.71 -12.22 -5.93
CA ASP A 301 -2.36 -13.45 -6.39
C ASP A 301 -1.34 -14.57 -6.63
N LEU A 302 -1.53 -15.72 -6.01
CA LEU A 302 -0.67 -16.90 -6.15
C LEU A 302 -0.64 -17.46 -7.57
N ASN A 303 -1.71 -17.31 -8.35
CA ASN A 303 -1.81 -17.90 -9.69
C ASN A 303 -1.02 -17.08 -10.72
N THR A 304 -1.23 -15.76 -10.73
CA THR A 304 -0.66 -14.85 -11.73
C THR A 304 0.58 -14.09 -11.25
N TYR A 305 0.83 -14.07 -9.94
CA TYR A 305 1.84 -13.21 -9.30
C TYR A 305 1.58 -11.72 -9.48
N SER A 306 0.33 -11.35 -9.80
CA SER A 306 -0.09 -9.96 -9.86
C SER A 306 -0.17 -9.40 -8.44
N VAL A 307 0.46 -8.25 -8.22
CA VAL A 307 0.36 -7.52 -6.95
C VAL A 307 -0.90 -6.68 -6.95
N PHE A 308 -1.55 -6.58 -5.79
CA PHE A 308 -2.69 -5.69 -5.58
C PHE A 308 -2.34 -4.62 -4.54
N ASP A 309 -2.84 -3.41 -4.78
CA ASP A 309 -3.07 -2.47 -3.69
C ASP A 309 -4.17 -3.06 -2.81
N THR A 310 -3.81 -3.52 -1.61
CA THR A 310 -4.74 -4.15 -0.68
C THR A 310 -5.85 -3.21 -0.23
N PHE A 311 -5.58 -1.90 -0.13
CA PHE A 311 -6.55 -0.93 0.35
C PHE A 311 -7.57 -0.58 -0.73
N LEU A 312 -7.14 -0.52 -1.99
CA LEU A 312 -7.97 -0.09 -3.11
C LEU A 312 -8.53 -1.23 -3.97
N GLY A 313 -7.99 -2.44 -3.84
CA GLY A 313 -8.40 -3.63 -4.58
C GLY A 313 -7.96 -3.68 -6.04
N HIS A 314 -7.09 -2.77 -6.49
CA HIS A 314 -6.58 -2.74 -7.87
C HIS A 314 -5.34 -3.60 -8.02
N ALA A 315 -5.27 -4.37 -9.11
CA ALA A 315 -4.02 -4.99 -9.54
C ALA A 315 -3.08 -3.90 -10.06
N VAL A 316 -1.87 -3.84 -9.51
CA VAL A 316 -0.87 -2.80 -9.79
C VAL A 316 0.32 -3.32 -10.58
N THR A 317 0.60 -4.62 -10.53
CA THR A 317 1.60 -5.26 -11.40
C THR A 317 1.10 -6.60 -11.94
N GLY A 318 1.75 -7.10 -12.98
CA GLY A 318 1.50 -8.43 -13.53
C GLY A 318 0.24 -8.55 -14.39
N PRO A 319 -0.12 -9.78 -14.80
CA PRO A 319 -1.16 -10.02 -15.80
C PRO A 319 -2.54 -9.44 -15.47
N LEU A 320 -2.88 -9.30 -14.19
CA LEU A 320 -4.16 -8.72 -13.77
C LEU A 320 -4.15 -7.19 -13.84
N ALA A 321 -2.99 -6.55 -13.69
CA ALA A 321 -2.82 -5.11 -13.87
C ALA A 321 -2.92 -4.72 -15.36
N ASP A 322 -2.38 -5.54 -16.26
CA ASP A 322 -2.53 -5.35 -17.71
C ASP A 322 -4.01 -5.36 -18.15
N LYS A 323 -4.84 -6.11 -17.42
CA LYS A 323 -6.30 -6.15 -17.60
C LYS A 323 -7.05 -5.09 -16.80
N LYS A 324 -6.34 -4.23 -16.06
CA LYS A 324 -6.90 -3.18 -15.19
C LYS A 324 -7.92 -3.74 -14.20
N LEU A 325 -7.64 -4.93 -13.66
CA LEU A 325 -8.55 -5.59 -12.74
C LEU A 325 -8.63 -4.80 -11.43
N LYS A 326 -9.87 -4.45 -11.04
CA LYS A 326 -10.21 -3.99 -9.70
C LYS A 326 -11.21 -4.96 -9.09
N LEU A 327 -10.89 -5.47 -7.91
CA LEU A 327 -11.81 -6.35 -7.17
C LEU A 327 -12.98 -5.54 -6.62
N GLU A 328 -14.18 -6.11 -6.72
CA GLU A 328 -15.37 -5.59 -6.06
C GLU A 328 -15.27 -5.85 -4.55
N GLN A 329 -15.60 -4.86 -3.73
CA GLN A 329 -15.48 -4.94 -2.27
C GLN A 329 -16.85 -5.19 -1.63
N ALA A 330 -16.91 -6.11 -0.69
CA ALA A 330 -18.03 -6.30 0.22
C ALA A 330 -17.82 -5.52 1.53
N THR A 331 -18.90 -5.10 2.17
CA THR A 331 -18.81 -4.47 3.49
C THR A 331 -18.26 -5.44 4.53
N VAL A 332 -17.42 -4.89 5.42
CA VAL A 332 -16.97 -5.55 6.64
C VAL A 332 -17.40 -4.73 7.86
N VAL A 333 -18.23 -5.33 8.71
CA VAL A 333 -18.71 -4.71 9.95
C VAL A 333 -17.75 -5.08 11.10
N THR A 334 -17.08 -4.08 11.69
CA THR A 334 -16.28 -4.30 12.90
C THR A 334 -17.14 -4.10 14.15
N THR A 335 -17.24 -5.11 15.01
CA THR A 335 -18.07 -5.06 16.22
C THR A 335 -17.60 -6.07 17.27
N ASP A 336 -18.31 -6.14 18.40
CA ASP A 336 -18.08 -7.11 19.45
C ASP A 336 -18.94 -8.36 19.20
N TRP A 337 -18.38 -9.54 19.49
CA TRP A 337 -19.00 -10.85 19.24
C TRP A 337 -20.42 -10.95 19.79
N GLY A 338 -20.68 -10.45 20.99
CA GLY A 338 -22.00 -10.52 21.62
C GLY A 338 -23.06 -9.76 20.83
N ARG A 339 -22.73 -8.58 20.29
CA ARG A 339 -23.67 -7.81 19.45
C ARG A 339 -23.89 -8.48 18.10
N TRP A 340 -22.81 -8.96 17.48
CA TRP A 340 -22.90 -9.67 16.20
C TRP A 340 -23.76 -10.92 16.31
N LYS A 341 -23.50 -11.77 17.30
CA LYS A 341 -24.24 -13.00 17.60
C LYS A 341 -25.72 -12.73 17.88
N ASN A 342 -26.04 -11.64 18.58
CA ASN A 342 -27.44 -11.28 18.85
C ASN A 342 -28.18 -10.82 17.59
N ALA A 343 -27.50 -10.11 16.69
CA ALA A 343 -28.08 -9.65 15.42
C ALA A 343 -28.16 -10.78 14.37
N HIS A 344 -27.22 -11.73 14.41
CA HIS A 344 -27.09 -12.83 13.47
C HIS A 344 -26.97 -14.17 14.23
N PRO A 345 -28.05 -14.70 14.83
CA PRO A 345 -27.99 -15.90 15.65
C PRO A 345 -27.53 -17.15 14.88
N ASP A 346 -27.79 -17.19 13.57
CA ASP A 346 -27.38 -18.27 12.67
C ASP A 346 -25.96 -18.07 12.08
N THR A 347 -25.22 -17.03 12.51
CA THR A 347 -23.86 -16.78 12.02
C THR A 347 -22.95 -17.96 12.28
N THR A 348 -22.06 -18.20 11.33
CA THR A 348 -20.90 -19.08 11.54
C THR A 348 -19.69 -18.28 12.01
N VAL A 349 -18.67 -18.95 12.53
CA VAL A 349 -17.41 -18.35 12.95
C VAL A 349 -16.25 -19.30 12.72
N LEU A 350 -15.07 -18.77 12.40
CA LEU A 350 -13.86 -19.57 12.20
C LEU A 350 -13.51 -20.38 13.47
N LYS A 351 -13.05 -21.63 13.30
CA LYS A 351 -12.58 -22.46 14.42
C LYS A 351 -11.37 -21.82 15.14
N GLU A 352 -11.34 -21.95 16.47
CA GLU A 352 -10.24 -21.46 17.35
C GLU A 352 -8.84 -21.86 16.87
N ARG A 353 -8.69 -23.08 16.32
CA ARG A 353 -7.40 -23.58 15.82
C ARG A 353 -6.69 -22.63 14.85
N TYR A 354 -7.43 -21.80 14.12
CA TYR A 354 -6.84 -20.84 13.19
C TYR A 354 -6.12 -19.67 13.88
N ALA A 355 -6.32 -19.48 15.20
CA ALA A 355 -5.54 -18.55 16.01
C ALA A 355 -4.13 -19.08 16.33
N LEU A 356 -3.79 -20.30 15.90
CA LEU A 356 -2.45 -20.90 16.06
C LEU A 356 -1.98 -20.99 17.52
N GLY A 357 -2.93 -21.13 18.46
CA GLY A 357 -2.66 -21.13 19.91
C GLY A 357 -2.24 -19.77 20.46
N ARG A 358 -2.54 -18.68 19.75
CA ARG A 358 -2.18 -17.31 20.11
C ARG A 358 -3.44 -16.48 20.33
N ASP A 359 -3.31 -15.43 21.14
CA ASP A 359 -4.35 -14.43 21.36
C ASP A 359 -3.68 -13.04 21.45
N PRO A 360 -3.15 -12.53 20.32
CA PRO A 360 -2.51 -11.22 20.33
C PRO A 360 -3.54 -10.09 20.43
N ASP A 361 -3.06 -8.93 20.85
CA ASP A 361 -3.77 -7.65 20.72
C ASP A 361 -2.81 -6.63 20.10
N PHE A 362 -2.34 -6.91 18.89
CA PHE A 362 -1.29 -6.10 18.24
C PHE A 362 -1.73 -4.64 18.09
N ARG A 363 -3.00 -4.44 17.75
CA ARG A 363 -3.59 -3.12 17.59
C ARG A 363 -3.43 -2.24 18.83
N ASN A 364 -3.64 -2.80 20.02
CA ASN A 364 -3.59 -2.04 21.28
C ASN A 364 -2.24 -2.16 22.01
N THR A 365 -1.25 -2.86 21.41
CA THR A 365 0.07 -3.05 22.01
C THR A 365 1.16 -2.60 21.06
N ARG A 366 1.63 -3.48 20.16
CA ARG A 366 2.67 -3.22 19.17
C ARG A 366 2.40 -1.95 18.35
N ASP A 367 1.13 -1.73 18.01
CA ASP A 367 0.68 -0.65 17.11
C ASP A 367 -0.01 0.50 17.88
N ALA A 368 0.09 0.55 19.22
CA ALA A 368 -0.67 1.51 20.03
C ALA A 368 -0.25 2.98 19.80
N ASP A 369 1.03 3.21 19.52
CA ASP A 369 1.64 4.55 19.52
C ASP A 369 1.83 5.15 18.11
N GLY A 370 1.09 4.64 17.11
CA GLY A 370 1.15 5.09 15.72
C GLY A 370 1.75 4.06 14.76
N PRO A 371 1.89 4.40 13.47
CA PRO A 371 2.50 3.55 12.47
C PRO A 371 3.95 3.21 12.82
N ILE A 372 4.26 1.91 12.88
CA ILE A 372 5.63 1.42 13.15
C ILE A 372 6.47 1.31 11.86
N PHE A 373 5.86 1.51 10.70
CA PHE A 373 6.52 1.65 9.40
C PHE A 373 6.29 3.06 8.85
N PRO A 374 7.23 3.58 8.03
CA PRO A 374 7.14 4.92 7.46
C PRO A 374 5.86 5.12 6.67
N VAL A 375 5.21 6.24 6.95
CA VAL A 375 4.00 6.71 6.25
C VAL A 375 4.21 8.11 5.70
N GLY A 376 5.26 8.82 6.10
CA GLY A 376 5.48 10.23 5.80
C GLY A 376 4.43 11.11 6.47
N ASN A 377 3.93 12.08 5.73
CA ASN A 377 2.92 13.01 6.23
C ASN A 377 1.52 12.36 6.29
N VAL A 378 0.78 12.69 7.36
CA VAL A 378 -0.60 12.27 7.58
C VAL A 378 -1.52 13.49 7.53
N ASP A 379 -2.75 13.33 7.04
CA ASP A 379 -3.75 14.39 7.04
C ASP A 379 -4.07 14.82 8.49
N PRO A 380 -3.85 16.10 8.86
CA PRO A 380 -3.94 16.54 10.25
C PRO A 380 -5.39 16.74 10.76
N ARG A 381 -6.42 16.51 9.94
CA ARG A 381 -7.83 16.71 10.34
C ARG A 381 -8.26 15.79 11.49
N LEU A 382 -7.64 14.62 11.64
CA LEU A 382 -7.91 13.66 12.71
C LEU A 382 -6.60 13.06 13.26
N PRO A 383 -6.61 12.54 14.50
CA PRO A 383 -5.53 11.71 15.01
C PRO A 383 -5.21 10.53 14.09
N VAL A 384 -3.94 10.14 14.04
CA VAL A 384 -3.40 9.11 13.13
C VAL A 384 -4.20 7.80 13.20
N HIS A 385 -4.51 7.32 14.42
CA HIS A 385 -5.28 6.09 14.69
C HIS A 385 -6.76 6.32 15.00
N GLU A 386 -7.32 7.48 14.64
CA GLU A 386 -8.76 7.68 14.73
C GLU A 386 -9.47 6.64 13.83
N ASP A 387 -10.43 5.90 14.40
CA ASP A 387 -11.24 4.96 13.63
C ASP A 387 -12.23 5.71 12.75
N VAL A 388 -12.19 5.40 11.45
CA VAL A 388 -13.16 5.90 10.48
C VAL A 388 -13.85 4.74 9.78
N ILE A 389 -15.12 4.96 9.42
CA ILE A 389 -15.80 4.15 8.41
C ILE A 389 -15.57 4.82 7.06
N GLY A 390 -15.00 4.10 6.12
CA GLY A 390 -14.73 4.59 4.78
C GLY A 390 -15.69 4.03 3.74
N ALA A 391 -16.09 4.87 2.78
CA ALA A 391 -16.89 4.48 1.61
C ALA A 391 -16.53 5.33 0.39
N ILE A 392 -16.87 4.83 -0.80
CA ILE A 392 -16.74 5.56 -2.06
C ILE A 392 -18.14 5.93 -2.56
N THR A 393 -18.37 7.21 -2.85
CA THR A 393 -19.65 7.67 -3.40
C THR A 393 -19.79 7.23 -4.87
N ALA A 394 -21.00 7.31 -5.42
CA ALA A 394 -21.28 7.02 -6.82
C ALA A 394 -20.53 7.95 -7.80
N SER A 395 -20.12 9.15 -7.35
CA SER A 395 -19.27 10.06 -8.13
C SER A 395 -17.79 9.65 -8.12
N GLY A 396 -17.43 8.61 -7.38
CA GLY A 396 -16.05 8.16 -7.17
C GLY A 396 -15.33 8.90 -6.05
N LYS A 397 -16.02 9.78 -5.31
CA LYS A 397 -15.42 10.55 -4.22
C LYS A 397 -15.28 9.69 -2.96
N PRO A 398 -14.08 9.59 -2.36
CA PRO A 398 -13.94 8.95 -1.08
C PRO A 398 -14.51 9.82 0.05
N VAL A 399 -15.17 9.17 1.01
CA VAL A 399 -15.69 9.80 2.23
C VAL A 399 -15.35 8.95 3.45
N ALA A 400 -14.91 9.62 4.51
CA ALA A 400 -14.68 9.04 5.83
C ALA A 400 -15.68 9.59 6.84
N PHE A 401 -16.11 8.74 7.76
CA PHE A 401 -16.96 9.12 8.89
C PHE A 401 -16.25 8.72 10.19
N GLN A 402 -16.03 9.66 11.11
CA GLN A 402 -15.50 9.31 12.44
C GLN A 402 -16.40 8.28 13.11
N ARG A 403 -15.90 7.07 13.32
CA ARG A 403 -16.71 5.91 13.70
C ARG A 403 -17.41 6.11 15.04
N SER A 404 -16.73 6.70 16.02
CA SER A 404 -17.29 6.99 17.35
C SER A 404 -18.47 7.96 17.29
N LYS A 405 -18.32 9.08 16.57
CA LYS A 405 -19.37 10.09 16.39
C LYS A 405 -20.54 9.55 15.58
N ALA A 406 -20.25 8.85 14.50
CA ALA A 406 -21.29 8.26 13.64
C ALA A 406 -22.12 7.24 14.43
N PHE A 407 -21.47 6.41 15.25
CA PHE A 407 -22.16 5.42 16.08
C PHE A 407 -23.15 6.08 17.05
N VAL A 408 -22.72 7.12 17.77
CA VAL A 408 -23.58 7.84 18.74
C VAL A 408 -24.76 8.51 18.03
N ALA A 409 -24.52 9.19 16.91
CA ALA A 409 -25.59 9.84 16.14
C ALA A 409 -26.63 8.82 15.64
N LEU A 410 -26.20 7.69 15.08
CA LEU A 410 -27.10 6.64 14.64
C LEU A 410 -27.89 6.01 15.81
N GLN A 411 -27.26 5.83 16.98
CA GLN A 411 -27.97 5.36 18.17
C GLN A 411 -29.04 6.33 18.67
N ASN A 412 -28.87 7.64 18.43
CA ASN A 412 -29.87 8.66 18.73
C ASN A 412 -30.97 8.76 17.66
N GLY A 413 -30.90 7.94 16.60
CA GLY A 413 -31.85 7.96 15.48
C GLY A 413 -31.60 9.08 14.48
N GLU A 414 -30.41 9.68 14.47
CA GLU A 414 -30.01 10.68 13.47
C GLU A 414 -29.66 10.00 12.14
N GLU A 415 -30.02 10.66 11.03
CA GLU A 415 -29.60 10.23 9.70
C GLU A 415 -28.21 10.77 9.36
N ILE A 416 -27.32 9.90 8.87
CA ILE A 416 -26.00 10.28 8.38
C ILE A 416 -25.92 9.95 6.90
N ALA A 417 -25.73 10.97 6.07
CA ALA A 417 -25.60 10.83 4.64
C ALA A 417 -24.52 11.76 4.04
N TYR A 418 -23.90 11.30 2.97
CA TYR A 418 -23.01 12.09 2.12
C TYR A 418 -23.18 11.67 0.65
N GLU A 419 -23.63 12.58 -0.21
CA GLU A 419 -24.05 12.24 -1.58
C GLU A 419 -25.07 11.08 -1.58
N ASN A 420 -24.73 9.94 -2.19
CA ASN A 420 -25.55 8.73 -2.22
C ASN A 420 -25.28 7.77 -1.04
N VAL A 421 -24.27 8.05 -0.23
CA VAL A 421 -23.85 7.18 0.88
C VAL A 421 -24.70 7.48 2.10
N ARG A 422 -25.28 6.46 2.72
CA ARG A 422 -25.96 6.53 4.01
C ARG A 422 -25.33 5.53 4.97
N LEU A 423 -25.15 5.92 6.23
CA LEU A 423 -24.69 4.99 7.26
C LEU A 423 -25.87 4.36 8.01
N GLU A 424 -25.74 3.08 8.34
CA GLU A 424 -26.71 2.33 9.13
C GLU A 424 -25.99 1.52 10.20
N LEU A 425 -26.66 1.27 11.34
CA LEU A 425 -26.21 0.28 12.30
C LEU A 425 -26.49 -1.12 11.76
N ASP A 426 -25.47 -1.99 11.79
CA ASP A 426 -25.59 -3.39 11.39
C ASP A 426 -24.74 -4.25 12.31
N GLY A 427 -25.27 -5.36 12.81
CA GLY A 427 -24.53 -6.27 13.69
C GLY A 427 -23.93 -5.66 14.97
N GLY A 428 -24.33 -4.44 15.37
CA GLY A 428 -23.69 -3.67 16.45
C GLY A 428 -22.45 -2.87 16.03
N GLY A 429 -22.15 -2.81 14.74
CA GLY A 429 -21.19 -1.90 14.11
C GLY A 429 -21.91 -0.93 13.16
N ILE A 430 -21.20 -0.48 12.12
CA ILE A 430 -21.71 0.46 11.12
C ILE A 430 -21.38 -0.08 9.73
N ARG A 431 -22.31 0.09 8.79
CA ARG A 431 -22.08 -0.10 7.35
C ARG A 431 -22.54 1.12 6.56
N ALA A 432 -22.08 1.22 5.33
CA ALA A 432 -22.55 2.20 4.35
C ALA A 432 -23.37 1.54 3.24
N VAL A 433 -24.51 2.14 2.92
CA VAL A 433 -25.43 1.69 1.87
C VAL A 433 -25.81 2.84 0.95
N ASP A 434 -26.31 2.52 -0.24
CA ASP A 434 -26.88 3.50 -1.17
C ASP A 434 -28.32 3.90 -0.79
N ALA A 435 -28.97 4.71 -1.63
CA ALA A 435 -30.36 5.14 -1.45
C ALA A 435 -31.39 3.97 -1.46
N ASN A 436 -31.04 2.85 -2.08
CA ASN A 436 -31.88 1.65 -2.18
C ASN A 436 -31.56 0.61 -1.07
N GLY A 437 -30.56 0.87 -0.23
CA GLY A 437 -30.08 -0.07 0.78
C GLY A 437 -29.07 -1.08 0.23
N SER A 438 -28.55 -0.87 -0.97
CA SER A 438 -27.51 -1.72 -1.56
C SER A 438 -26.17 -1.46 -0.87
N ASP A 439 -25.39 -2.53 -0.69
CA ASP A 439 -24.07 -2.45 -0.07
C ASP A 439 -23.09 -1.58 -0.87
N LEU A 440 -22.27 -0.79 -0.17
CA LEU A 440 -21.24 0.08 -0.80
C LEU A 440 -19.80 -0.36 -0.49
N GLY A 441 -19.59 -1.58 0.03
CA GLY A 441 -18.24 -2.10 0.27
C GLY A 441 -17.49 -1.37 1.38
N SER A 442 -18.20 -0.87 2.39
CA SER A 442 -17.61 -0.06 3.46
C SER A 442 -16.78 -0.88 4.44
N HIS A 443 -15.79 -0.25 5.06
CA HIS A 443 -14.99 -0.89 6.10
C HIS A 443 -14.46 0.14 7.11
N GLN A 444 -14.07 -0.35 8.29
CA GLN A 444 -13.34 0.45 9.28
C GLN A 444 -11.84 0.46 8.95
N ALA A 445 -11.18 1.60 9.14
CA ALA A 445 -9.73 1.73 9.08
C ALA A 445 -9.25 2.85 10.03
N PHE A 446 -7.96 2.87 10.34
CA PHE A 446 -7.31 4.03 10.91
C PHE A 446 -7.28 5.19 9.91
N TRP A 447 -7.44 6.41 10.42
CA TRP A 447 -7.48 7.62 9.61
C TRP A 447 -6.26 7.80 8.70
N PHE A 448 -5.05 7.53 9.21
CA PHE A 448 -3.85 7.69 8.39
C PHE A 448 -3.90 6.78 7.15
N ALA A 449 -4.34 5.53 7.31
CA ALA A 449 -4.43 4.60 6.20
C ALA A 449 -5.47 5.08 5.20
N TRP A 450 -6.70 5.36 5.66
CA TRP A 450 -7.76 5.83 4.77
C TRP A 450 -7.36 7.10 4.00
N SER A 451 -6.90 8.15 4.69
CA SER A 451 -6.56 9.44 4.07
C SER A 451 -5.37 9.36 3.10
N GLN A 452 -4.46 8.41 3.28
CA GLN A 452 -3.30 8.24 2.39
C GLN A 452 -3.63 7.49 1.10
N PHE A 453 -4.50 6.48 1.16
CA PHE A 453 -4.98 5.77 -0.03
C PHE A 453 -6.13 6.51 -0.72
N HIS A 454 -6.79 7.43 -0.02
CA HIS A 454 -7.86 8.29 -0.54
C HIS A 454 -7.57 9.78 -0.32
N PRO A 455 -6.55 10.34 -1.01
CA PRO A 455 -6.25 11.77 -0.91
C PRO A 455 -7.46 12.60 -1.35
N GLY A 456 -7.76 13.66 -0.61
CA GLY A 456 -8.94 14.51 -0.87
C GLY A 456 -10.27 13.93 -0.36
N THR A 457 -10.23 12.86 0.45
CA THR A 457 -11.42 12.31 1.11
C THR A 457 -12.22 13.41 1.82
N ALA A 458 -13.53 13.39 1.59
CA ALA A 458 -14.47 14.11 2.45
C ALA A 458 -14.42 13.50 3.86
N LEU A 459 -14.74 14.31 4.87
CA LEU A 459 -14.72 13.88 6.26
C LEU A 459 -15.98 14.38 6.95
N TRP A 460 -16.86 13.46 7.36
CA TRP A 460 -18.00 13.82 8.21
C TRP A 460 -17.59 13.81 9.70
N PRO A 461 -18.06 14.78 10.52
CA PRO A 461 -19.07 15.80 10.24
C PRO A 461 -18.52 17.16 9.76
N GLN A 462 -17.28 17.23 9.26
CA GLN A 462 -16.58 18.49 8.98
C GLN A 462 -16.87 19.11 7.62
#